data_AF-A0A1Y1KY68-F1
#
_entry.id   AF-A0A1Y1KY68-F1
#
_cell.length_a   1.000
_cell.length_b   1.000
_cell.length_c   1.000
_cell.angle_alpha   90.00
_cell.angle_beta   90.00
_cell.angle_gamma   90.00
#
_symmetry.space_group_name_H-M   'P 1'
#
loop_
_entity.id
_entity.type
_entity.pdbx_description
1 polymer ?
#
loop_
_entity_poly.entity_id
_entity_poly.type
_entity_poly.pdbx_seq_one_letter_code
_entity_poly.pdbx_strand_id
1 'polypeptide(L)'
;MAAQMHITQLELLRNEDRETINANEEKILQLENQVKEMAASKETLDLLHEQLDIYKTDFEAEHHAKLNLGREKETIAEDLRNLQRRNQQLLEEVDRLRGSDYVHVVREEHAAAPPTPQVADFRCPKCNRRFVSYNALEEHVHPCIDIDGLF
;
A
#
# COMPACT_ATOMS: atom_id res chain seq x y z
N MET A 1 -90.08 -28.24 22.14
CA MET A 1 -89.06 -27.60 23.02
C MET A 1 -87.66 -28.21 22.83
N ALA A 2 -87.48 -29.54 22.89
CA ALA A 2 -86.15 -30.17 22.71
C ALA A 2 -85.42 -29.82 21.39
N ALA A 3 -86.13 -29.79 20.25
CA ALA A 3 -85.51 -29.41 18.97
C ALA A 3 -85.03 -27.95 18.93
N GLN A 4 -85.77 -27.02 19.55
CA GLN A 4 -85.39 -25.61 19.64
C GLN A 4 -84.14 -25.42 20.52
N MET A 5 -84.04 -26.18 21.62
CA MET A 5 -82.84 -26.21 22.46
C MET A 5 -81.62 -26.78 21.72
N HIS A 6 -81.79 -27.83 20.92
CA HIS A 6 -80.69 -28.39 20.14
C HIS A 6 -80.19 -27.41 19.05
N ILE A 7 -81.10 -26.70 18.38
CA ILE A 7 -80.74 -25.68 17.39
C ILE A 7 -79.95 -24.54 18.04
N THR A 8 -80.41 -24.04 19.19
CA THR A 8 -79.71 -22.96 19.91
C THR A 8 -78.32 -23.39 20.41
N GLN A 9 -78.15 -24.65 20.81
CA GLN A 9 -76.84 -25.19 21.19
C GLN A 9 -75.87 -25.28 20.02
N LEU A 10 -76.35 -25.67 18.83
CA LEU A 10 -75.54 -25.68 17.60
C LEU A 10 -75.14 -24.27 17.16
N GLU A 11 -76.02 -23.28 17.32
CA GLU A 11 -75.71 -21.88 17.00
C GLU A 11 -74.65 -21.29 17.92
N LEU A 12 -74.68 -21.64 19.21
CA LEU A 12 -73.65 -21.26 20.17
C LEU A 12 -72.29 -21.84 19.78
N LEU A 13 -72.24 -23.16 19.52
CA LEU A 13 -71.01 -23.85 19.13
C LEU A 13 -70.43 -23.25 17.83
N ARG A 14 -71.29 -22.97 16.84
CA ARG A 14 -70.86 -22.31 15.59
C ARG A 14 -70.28 -20.92 15.82
N ASN A 15 -70.82 -20.15 16.77
CA ASN A 15 -70.30 -18.83 17.09
C ASN A 15 -68.94 -18.93 17.80
N GLU A 16 -68.78 -19.88 18.72
CA GLU A 16 -67.50 -20.18 19.38
C GLU A 16 -66.44 -20.61 18.36
N ASP A 17 -66.78 -21.53 17.45
CA ASP A 17 -65.90 -21.94 16.34
C ASP A 17 -65.51 -20.75 15.46
N ARG A 18 -66.46 -19.85 15.16
CA ARG A 18 -66.16 -18.65 14.37
C ARG A 18 -65.22 -17.69 15.10
N GLU A 19 -65.40 -17.50 16.40
CA GLU A 19 -64.52 -16.66 17.21
C GLU A 19 -63.11 -17.24 17.29
N THR A 20 -62.98 -18.55 17.47
CA THR A 20 -61.66 -19.21 17.46
C THR A 20 -60.98 -19.14 16.10
N ILE A 21 -61.72 -19.29 14.99
CA ILE A 21 -61.21 -19.12 13.64
C ILE A 21 -60.69 -17.68 13.45
N ASN A 22 -61.48 -16.67 13.81
CA ASN A 22 -61.08 -15.27 13.68
C ASN A 22 -59.82 -14.97 14.51
N ALA A 23 -59.74 -15.46 15.75
CA ALA A 23 -58.56 -15.27 16.59
C ALA A 23 -57.32 -15.96 16.00
N ASN A 24 -57.49 -17.13 15.38
CA ASN A 24 -56.41 -17.83 14.69
C ASN A 24 -55.97 -17.07 13.43
N GLU A 25 -56.91 -16.53 12.65
CA GLU A 25 -56.60 -15.70 11.46
C GLU A 25 -55.80 -14.45 11.85
N GLU A 26 -56.19 -13.75 12.91
CA GLU A 26 -55.42 -12.62 13.44
C GLU A 26 -54.00 -13.02 13.86
N LYS A 27 -53.87 -14.17 14.53
CA LYS A 27 -52.57 -14.68 14.96
C LYS A 27 -51.69 -15.10 13.78
N ILE A 28 -52.28 -15.70 12.74
CA ILE A 28 -51.57 -16.03 11.49
C ILE A 28 -51.04 -14.75 10.86
N LEU A 29 -51.86 -13.71 10.73
CA LEU A 29 -51.44 -12.42 10.17
C LEU A 29 -50.29 -11.78 10.98
N GLN A 30 -50.35 -11.87 12.32
CA GLN A 30 -49.28 -11.38 13.18
C GLN A 30 -47.97 -12.14 12.95
N LEU A 31 -48.02 -13.48 12.91
CA LEU A 31 -46.85 -14.32 12.68
C LEU A 31 -46.27 -14.10 11.28
N GLU A 32 -47.10 -13.96 10.26
CA GLU A 32 -46.65 -13.65 8.89
C GLU A 32 -45.90 -12.32 8.82
N ASN A 33 -46.38 -11.29 9.52
CA ASN A 33 -45.69 -10.01 9.59
C ASN A 33 -44.35 -10.12 10.31
N GLN A 34 -44.29 -10.84 11.43
CA GLN A 34 -43.03 -11.10 12.14
C GLN A 34 -42.03 -11.86 11.26
N VAL A 35 -42.48 -12.87 10.51
CA VAL A 35 -41.62 -13.62 9.58
C VAL A 35 -41.07 -12.70 8.49
N LYS A 36 -41.89 -11.78 7.94
CA LYS A 36 -41.42 -10.80 6.94
C LYS A 36 -40.38 -9.84 7.52
N GLU A 37 -40.60 -9.33 8.73
CA GLU A 37 -39.64 -8.44 9.41
C GLU A 37 -38.32 -9.17 9.71
N MET A 38 -38.40 -10.41 10.21
CA MET A 38 -37.21 -11.23 10.44
C MET A 38 -36.45 -11.53 9.15
N ALA A 39 -37.16 -11.80 8.04
CA ALA A 39 -36.53 -12.04 6.75
C ALA A 39 -35.75 -10.81 6.27
N ALA A 40 -36.36 -9.62 6.36
CA ALA A 40 -35.69 -8.37 6.01
C ALA A 40 -34.45 -8.09 6.88
N SER A 41 -34.52 -8.38 8.18
CA SER A 41 -33.35 -8.25 9.08
C SER A 41 -32.28 -9.31 8.82
N LYS A 42 -32.65 -10.49 8.31
CA LYS A 42 -31.68 -11.53 7.97
C LYS A 42 -30.86 -11.12 6.75
N GLU A 43 -31.50 -10.54 5.72
CA GLU A 43 -30.81 -10.05 4.53
C GLU A 43 -29.72 -9.02 4.89
N THR A 44 -30.00 -8.11 5.83
CA THR A 44 -29.00 -7.13 6.28
C THR A 44 -27.85 -7.78 7.06
N LEU A 45 -28.14 -8.80 7.88
CA LEU A 45 -27.10 -9.57 8.57
C LEU A 45 -26.21 -10.33 7.57
N ASP A 46 -26.78 -10.92 6.53
CA ASP A 46 -26.02 -11.63 5.51
C ASP A 46 -25.06 -10.68 4.77
N LEU A 47 -25.52 -9.47 4.41
CA LEU A 47 -24.66 -8.43 3.83
C LEU A 47 -23.54 -7.97 4.78
N LEU A 48 -23.83 -7.84 6.08
CA LEU A 48 -22.83 -7.47 7.09
C LEU A 48 -21.77 -8.57 7.27
N HIS A 49 -22.16 -9.84 7.18
CA HIS A 49 -21.20 -10.95 7.20
C HIS A 49 -20.30 -10.93 5.97
N GLU A 50 -20.85 -10.73 4.77
CA GLU A 50 -20.05 -10.57 3.55
C GLU A 50 -19.06 -9.40 3.67
N GLN A 51 -19.51 -8.26 4.22
CA GLN A 51 -18.64 -7.11 4.46
C GLN A 51 -17.50 -7.43 5.43
N LEU A 52 -17.79 -8.17 6.51
CA LEU A 52 -16.77 -8.60 7.48
C LEU A 52 -15.74 -9.53 6.83
N ASP A 53 -16.19 -10.46 5.99
CA ASP A 53 -15.30 -11.38 5.29
C ASP A 53 -14.38 -10.64 4.32
N ILE A 54 -14.91 -9.65 3.57
CA ILE A 54 -14.10 -8.79 2.70
C ILE A 54 -13.03 -8.04 3.51
N TYR A 55 -13.42 -7.39 4.61
CA TYR A 55 -12.46 -6.68 5.45
C TYR A 55 -11.41 -7.59 6.07
N LYS A 56 -11.79 -8.82 6.42
CA LYS A 56 -10.85 -9.80 6.92
C LYS A 56 -9.83 -10.18 5.84
N THR A 57 -10.28 -10.45 4.61
CA THR A 57 -9.38 -10.78 3.51
C THR A 57 -8.45 -9.62 3.16
N ASP A 58 -8.97 -8.38 3.16
CA ASP A 58 -8.18 -7.18 2.90
C ASP A 58 -7.13 -6.96 3.98
N PHE A 59 -7.51 -7.15 5.25
CA PHE A 59 -6.59 -7.05 6.38
C PHE A 59 -5.48 -8.10 6.30
N GLU A 60 -5.82 -9.35 6.00
CA GLU A 60 -4.85 -10.44 5.85
C GLU A 60 -3.88 -10.16 4.69
N ALA A 61 -4.39 -9.70 3.55
CA ALA A 61 -3.58 -9.32 2.39
C ALA A 61 -2.61 -8.17 2.74
N GLU A 62 -3.09 -7.11 3.38
CA GLU A 62 -2.27 -5.96 3.78
C GLU A 62 -1.22 -6.36 4.82
N HIS A 63 -1.59 -7.21 5.78
CA HIS A 63 -0.66 -7.76 6.75
C HIS A 63 0.46 -8.57 6.07
N HIS A 64 0.11 -9.43 5.12
CA HIS A 64 1.09 -10.21 4.35
C HIS A 64 2.01 -9.31 3.51
N ALA A 65 1.45 -8.30 2.83
CA ALA A 65 2.22 -7.32 2.05
C ALA A 65 3.22 -6.57 2.95
N LYS A 66 2.77 -6.12 4.13
CA LYS A 66 3.61 -5.43 5.10
C LYS A 66 4.75 -6.30 5.64
N LEU A 67 4.50 -7.59 5.89
CA LEU A 67 5.55 -8.52 6.31
C LEU A 67 6.60 -8.71 5.20
N ASN A 68 6.18 -8.85 3.94
CA ASN A 68 7.09 -9.00 2.82
C ASN A 68 7.95 -7.74 2.61
N LEU A 69 7.33 -6.56 2.64
CA LEU A 69 8.05 -5.29 2.59
C LEU A 69 9.05 -5.13 3.75
N GLY A 70 8.67 -5.59 4.94
CA GLY A 70 9.57 -5.61 6.10
C GLY A 70 10.82 -6.45 5.86
N ARG A 71 10.65 -7.67 5.33
CA ARG A 71 11.77 -8.56 4.98
C ARG A 71 12.65 -7.97 3.88
N GLU A 72 12.06 -7.46 2.81
CA GLU A 72 12.81 -6.82 1.72
C GLU A 72 13.61 -5.62 2.22
N LYS A 73 13.01 -4.79 3.08
CA LYS A 73 13.69 -3.67 3.72
C LYS A 73 14.89 -4.14 4.56
N GLU A 74 14.74 -5.21 5.34
CA GLU A 74 15.83 -5.78 6.14
C GLU A 74 16.98 -6.28 5.26
N THR A 75 16.67 -7.00 4.18
CA THR A 75 17.64 -7.47 3.19
C THR A 75 18.39 -6.29 2.56
N ILE A 76 17.68 -5.28 2.06
CA ILE A 76 18.31 -4.10 1.44
C ILE A 76 19.18 -3.34 2.44
N ALA A 77 18.73 -3.22 3.69
CA ALA A 77 19.52 -2.57 4.74
C ALA A 77 20.79 -3.35 5.07
N GLU A 78 20.75 -4.68 5.04
CA GLU A 78 21.93 -5.51 5.20
C GLU A 78 22.91 -5.37 4.03
N ASP A 79 22.41 -5.44 2.80
CA ASP A 79 23.22 -5.27 1.58
C ASP A 79 23.89 -3.90 1.56
N LEU A 80 23.17 -2.84 1.91
CA LEU A 80 23.72 -1.48 2.01
C LEU A 80 24.87 -1.42 3.03
N ARG A 81 24.71 -2.03 4.20
CA ARG A 81 25.78 -2.10 5.22
C ARG A 81 27.00 -2.88 4.71
N ASN A 82 26.77 -3.97 3.99
CA ASN A 82 27.85 -4.78 3.41
C ASN A 82 28.62 -4.00 2.33
N LEU A 83 27.91 -3.31 1.44
CA LEU A 83 28.50 -2.46 0.40
C LEU A 83 29.26 -1.27 0.99
N GLN A 84 28.72 -0.61 2.02
CA GLN A 84 29.41 0.47 2.73
C GLN A 84 30.72 -0.02 3.35
N ARG A 85 30.70 -1.17 4.04
CA ARG A 85 31.91 -1.80 4.59
C ARG A 85 32.93 -2.10 3.49
N ARG A 86 32.50 -2.65 2.35
CA ARG A 86 33.39 -2.96 1.24
C ARG A 86 33.99 -1.71 0.60
N ASN A 87 33.19 -0.67 0.40
CA ASN A 87 33.68 0.62 -0.10
C ASN A 87 34.70 1.24 0.86
N GLN A 88 34.45 1.18 2.17
CA GLN A 88 35.41 1.68 3.16
C GLN A 88 36.74 0.92 3.09
N GLN A 89 36.70 -0.41 2.99
CA GLN A 89 37.91 -1.23 2.81
C GLN A 89 38.68 -0.87 1.53
N LEU A 90 37.97 -0.68 0.41
CA LEU A 90 38.58 -0.31 -0.86
C LEU A 90 39.20 1.09 -0.82
N LEU A 91 38.54 2.06 -0.17
CA LEU A 91 39.10 3.39 0.05
C LEU A 91 40.39 3.33 0.86
N GLU A 92 40.42 2.54 1.95
CA GLU A 92 41.63 2.32 2.73
C GLU A 92 42.73 1.62 1.92
N GLU A 93 42.39 0.66 1.05
CA GLU A 93 43.36 0.01 0.14
C GLU A 93 43.94 1.01 -0.86
N VAL A 94 43.11 1.86 -1.46
CA VAL A 94 43.56 2.92 -2.38
C VAL A 94 44.46 3.92 -1.66
N ASP A 95 44.10 4.34 -0.45
CA ASP A 95 44.91 5.26 0.34
C ASP A 95 46.24 4.62 0.75
N ARG A 96 46.26 3.32 1.10
CA ARG A 96 47.50 2.57 1.33
C ARG A 96 48.38 2.51 0.08
N LEU A 97 47.80 2.26 -1.09
CA LEU A 97 48.54 2.24 -2.36
C LEU A 97 49.05 3.62 -2.79
N ARG A 98 48.30 4.69 -2.47
CA ARG A 98 48.71 6.07 -2.69
C ARG A 98 49.81 6.53 -1.72
N GLY A 99 49.76 6.07 -0.47
CA GLY A 99 50.76 6.36 0.56
C GLY A 99 52.02 5.49 0.50
N SER A 100 51.91 4.28 -0.06
CA SER A 100 53.05 3.42 -0.39
C SER A 100 53.62 3.83 -1.74
N ASP A 101 54.42 4.91 -1.77
CA ASP A 101 55.22 5.40 -2.89
C ASP A 101 55.17 4.52 -4.16
N TYR A 102 54.16 4.80 -4.99
CA TYR A 102 54.21 4.41 -6.38
C TYR A 102 55.27 5.31 -7.02
N VAL A 103 56.52 4.83 -7.06
CA VAL A 103 57.62 5.48 -7.77
C VAL A 103 57.19 5.61 -9.24
N HIS A 104 56.61 6.76 -9.57
CA HIS A 104 56.41 7.18 -10.93
C HIS A 104 57.81 7.43 -11.47
N VAL A 105 58.34 6.48 -12.25
CA VAL A 105 59.57 6.69 -13.00
C VAL A 105 59.26 7.74 -14.06
N VAL A 106 59.33 9.01 -13.66
CA VAL A 106 59.28 10.15 -14.58
C VAL A 106 60.63 10.14 -15.28
N ARG A 107 60.61 9.70 -16.53
CA ARG A 107 61.73 9.86 -17.44
C ARG A 107 61.91 11.36 -17.68
N GLU A 108 62.97 11.91 -17.12
CA GLU A 108 63.36 13.32 -17.21
C GLU A 108 63.66 13.71 -18.66
N GLU A 109 62.75 14.45 -19.29
CA GLU A 109 63.09 15.28 -20.44
C GLU A 109 62.29 16.60 -20.39
N HIS A 110 62.97 17.66 -19.91
CA HIS A 110 62.79 19.10 -20.21
C HIS A 110 61.70 19.94 -19.49
N ALA A 111 62.20 20.78 -18.55
CA ALA A 111 61.88 22.19 -18.24
C ALA A 111 60.44 22.75 -18.38
N ALA A 112 59.86 23.20 -17.25
CA ALA A 112 59.47 24.62 -16.97
C ALA A 112 58.33 24.77 -15.93
N ALA A 113 58.53 25.76 -15.03
CA ALA A 113 57.55 26.52 -14.24
C ALA A 113 56.81 25.87 -13.03
N PRO A 114 56.45 26.68 -11.99
CA PRO A 114 55.86 26.18 -10.74
C PRO A 114 54.40 25.72 -10.93
N PRO A 115 53.90 24.77 -10.12
CA PRO A 115 52.53 24.28 -10.25
C PRO A 115 51.53 25.35 -9.81
N THR A 116 50.84 25.95 -10.76
CA THR A 116 49.61 26.72 -10.52
C THR A 116 48.55 25.78 -9.94
N PRO A 117 47.75 26.23 -8.95
CA PRO A 117 46.68 25.41 -8.39
C PRO A 117 45.70 25.05 -9.50
N GLN A 118 45.53 23.75 -9.74
CA GLN A 118 44.60 23.23 -10.72
C GLN A 118 43.17 23.53 -10.24
N VAL A 119 42.62 24.64 -10.70
CA VAL A 119 41.21 24.97 -10.52
C VAL A 119 40.43 23.90 -11.28
N ALA A 120 39.69 23.05 -10.57
CA ALA A 120 38.90 21.99 -11.18
C ALA A 120 38.01 22.57 -12.28
N ASP A 121 38.20 22.09 -13.51
CA ASP A 121 37.61 22.66 -14.72
C ASP A 121 36.25 21.96 -14.96
N PHE A 122 35.18 22.49 -14.38
CA PHE A 122 33.84 21.89 -14.49
C PHE A 122 33.21 22.21 -15.85
N ARG A 123 32.91 21.19 -16.67
CA ARG A 123 32.41 21.36 -18.04
C ARG A 123 31.12 20.58 -18.30
N CYS A 124 30.18 21.21 -19.01
CA CYS A 124 28.95 20.55 -19.43
C CYS A 124 29.20 19.62 -20.62
N PRO A 125 28.84 18.33 -20.55
CA PRO A 125 29.12 17.37 -21.62
C PRO A 125 28.29 17.61 -22.89
N LYS A 126 27.16 18.34 -22.81
CA LYS A 126 26.28 18.63 -23.96
C LYS A 126 26.69 19.87 -24.74
N CYS A 127 26.99 20.98 -24.05
CA CYS A 127 27.28 22.27 -24.69
C CYS A 127 28.73 22.75 -24.50
N ASN A 128 29.55 21.98 -23.79
CA ASN A 128 30.97 22.24 -23.49
C ASN A 128 31.27 23.59 -22.81
N ARG A 129 30.26 24.20 -22.18
CA ARG A 129 30.44 25.41 -21.37
C ARG A 129 31.23 25.10 -20.10
N ARG A 130 32.11 26.01 -19.71
CA ARG A 130 32.95 25.94 -18.51
C ARG A 130 32.27 26.66 -17.35
N PHE A 131 32.40 26.09 -16.17
CA PHE A 131 31.82 26.59 -14.93
C PHE A 131 32.90 26.66 -13.86
N VAL A 132 32.76 27.63 -12.97
CA VAL A 132 33.73 27.92 -11.89
C VAL A 132 33.53 27.05 -10.65
N SER A 133 32.42 26.30 -10.58
CA SER A 133 32.10 25.38 -9.49
C SER A 133 31.20 24.24 -9.98
N TYR A 134 31.17 23.13 -9.23
CA TYR A 134 30.29 22.00 -9.50
C TYR A 134 28.80 22.39 -9.43
N ASN A 135 28.39 23.19 -8.44
CA ASN A 135 26.99 23.63 -8.30
C ASN A 135 26.51 24.44 -9.52
N ALA A 136 27.35 25.33 -10.05
CA ALA A 136 27.01 26.10 -11.25
C ALA A 136 26.90 25.21 -12.50
N LEU A 137 27.65 24.10 -12.54
CA LEU A 137 27.50 23.08 -13.57
C LEU A 137 26.19 22.30 -13.38
N GLU A 138 25.87 21.86 -12.16
CA GLU A 138 24.67 21.07 -11.84
C GLU A 138 23.38 21.82 -12.18
N GLU A 139 23.26 23.09 -11.77
CA GLU A 139 22.14 23.97 -12.13
C GLU A 139 21.99 24.16 -13.65
N HIS A 140 23.08 24.09 -14.41
CA HIS A 140 23.04 24.19 -15.87
C HIS A 140 22.74 22.86 -16.56
N VAL A 141 23.29 21.75 -16.05
CA VAL A 141 23.19 20.43 -16.68
C VAL A 141 21.75 19.94 -16.70
N HIS A 142 20.98 20.16 -15.62
CA HIS A 142 19.55 19.82 -15.55
C HIS A 142 18.74 20.43 -16.73
N PRO A 143 18.65 21.76 -16.87
CA PRO A 143 17.92 22.36 -17.99
C PRO A 143 18.60 22.08 -19.34
N CYS A 144 19.94 21.97 -19.40
CA CYS A 144 20.63 21.74 -20.66
C CYS A 144 20.29 20.37 -21.26
N ILE A 145 20.12 19.33 -20.43
CA ILE A 145 19.69 17.99 -20.86
C ILE A 145 18.17 17.97 -21.14
N ASP A 146 17.36 18.64 -20.32
CA ASP A 146 15.88 18.59 -20.41
C ASP A 146 15.28 19.40 -21.58
N ILE A 147 16.01 20.35 -22.19
CA ILE A 147 15.54 21.14 -23.35
C ILE A 147 15.30 20.28 -24.61
N ASP A 148 15.69 19.00 -24.64
CA ASP A 148 15.36 18.08 -25.76
C ASP A 148 13.91 17.52 -25.69
N GLY A 149 13.10 17.95 -24.72
CA GLY A 149 11.72 17.48 -24.52
C GLY A 149 10.60 18.38 -25.05
N LEU A 150 10.89 19.45 -25.80
CA LEU A 150 9.89 20.33 -26.40
C LEU A 150 10.17 20.59 -27.89
N PHE A 151 9.88 19.57 -28.70
CA PHE A 151 9.31 19.69 -30.04
C PHE A 151 8.13 18.72 -30.16
#